data_AF-A0A9P0D501-F1
#
_entry.id   AF-A0A9P0D501-F1
#
_cell.length_a   1.000
_cell.length_b   1.000
_cell.length_c   1.000
_cell.angle_alpha   90.00
_cell.angle_beta   90.00
_cell.angle_gamma   90.00
#
_symmetry.space_group_name_H-M   'P 1'
#
loop_
_entity.id
_entity.type
_entity.pdbx_description
1 polymer ?
#
loop_
_entity_poly.entity_id
_entity_poly.type
_entity_poly.pdbx_seq_one_letter_code
_entity_poly.pdbx_strand_id
1 'polypeptide(L)'
;MWGHDESKISIPEFYKNKNVFVTGATGFIGKLLVEKLLRSCSGVKKIYVLIRPRHGKSPQERMKEATDDPLFDTIRKENSEALNKIIPISGDIEKINFGLSETDKATIIENVTIIFHSAASIRFDDPLKKAVFVNVRSAREIMLLAGQLKKIDAFAYVSTAYSNCDRLIVEEKLYPPKIHWKDIIRLVEEYDEVTLQHLGHKLIYPMPNTYVFTKALAEHAVMELAKDKIPTVILRPTIVFSTYSDPIPGWLDNINGTAGVLYGVGKGVIRSLWVNMETLGDHVFADSVAKALIIAAWRKALSGNTNEVNVYNLATDIGLHMGDIMKFGKELLARKPLVSYLWPPPKECYYRHFYVYYFFYILGHILPAIFVDTLLILSRRKPMLWKLQRKIYIAQSFLRPFMKNSWTFKNENYEELRKSILPEDSNQFSIMYFGSNNSTKIIRECLELYCEGIRTYLVKDPPFTEANVKKQDRLLLIEKLFKMLLLGLVIYYVFYKTRLVSSLSGKFNTYYERLNII
;
A
#
# COMPACT_ATOMS: atom_id res chain seq x y z
N MET A 1 26.89 32.13 -29.08
CA MET A 1 26.22 31.99 -27.77
C MET A 1 24.72 32.09 -28.01
N TRP A 2 24.04 30.95 -28.21
CA TRP A 2 22.58 30.90 -28.23
C TRP A 2 22.14 30.46 -26.84
N GLY A 3 21.59 31.38 -26.06
CA GLY A 3 21.00 31.09 -24.77
C GLY A 3 19.73 30.27 -25.00
N HIS A 4 19.82 28.95 -24.83
CA HIS A 4 18.64 28.13 -24.64
C HIS A 4 17.99 28.57 -23.33
N ASP A 5 16.79 29.11 -23.43
CA ASP A 5 15.92 29.32 -22.27
C ASP A 5 15.55 27.93 -21.72
N GLU A 6 16.32 27.44 -20.75
CA GLU A 6 16.13 26.11 -20.12
C GLU A 6 14.73 25.94 -19.51
N SER A 7 13.96 27.03 -19.37
CA SER A 7 12.55 27.02 -18.93
C SER A 7 11.57 26.37 -19.94
N LYS A 8 12.03 25.96 -21.13
CA LYS A 8 11.19 25.40 -22.21
C LYS A 8 11.55 23.97 -22.64
N ILE A 9 12.44 23.28 -21.93
CA ILE A 9 12.78 21.89 -22.27
C ILE A 9 11.64 20.96 -21.82
N SER A 10 10.99 20.29 -22.76
CA SER A 10 9.94 19.31 -22.46
C SER A 10 10.46 18.10 -21.69
N ILE A 11 9.55 17.41 -21.00
CA ILE A 11 9.88 16.24 -20.19
C ILE A 11 10.57 15.17 -21.05
N PRO A 12 10.04 14.73 -22.22
CA PRO A 12 10.72 13.73 -23.06
C PRO A 12 12.09 14.17 -23.55
N GLU A 13 12.28 15.45 -23.92
CA GLU A 13 13.56 15.97 -24.40
C GLU A 13 14.60 16.01 -23.27
N PHE A 14 14.21 16.35 -22.04
CA PHE A 14 15.11 16.28 -20.89
C PHE A 14 15.66 14.87 -20.63
N TYR A 15 14.81 13.84 -20.73
CA TYR A 15 15.21 12.45 -20.52
C TYR A 15 16.00 11.85 -21.69
N LYS A 16 16.09 12.55 -22.82
CA LYS A 16 16.84 12.11 -23.99
C LYS A 16 18.31 11.92 -23.67
N ASN A 17 18.85 10.78 -24.09
CA ASN A 17 20.24 10.36 -23.84
C ASN A 17 20.64 10.24 -22.35
N LYS A 18 19.70 10.38 -21.40
CA LYS A 18 19.96 10.18 -19.97
C LYS A 18 20.05 8.69 -19.64
N ASN A 19 20.90 8.36 -18.68
CA ASN A 19 20.87 7.05 -18.04
C ASN A 19 20.28 7.18 -16.64
N VAL A 20 19.30 6.34 -16.35
CA VAL A 20 18.52 6.37 -15.12
C VAL A 20 18.86 5.15 -14.28
N PHE A 21 18.99 5.29 -12.97
CA PHE A 21 19.07 4.17 -12.03
C PHE A 21 17.82 4.09 -11.17
N VAL A 22 17.14 2.95 -11.20
CA VAL A 22 15.91 2.72 -10.44
C VAL A 22 16.10 1.57 -9.47
N THR A 23 15.89 1.86 -8.19
CA THR A 23 15.72 0.81 -7.18
C THR A 23 14.24 0.50 -7.01
N GLY A 24 13.90 -0.77 -6.77
CA GLY A 24 12.50 -1.16 -6.57
C GLY A 24 11.70 -1.27 -7.87
N ALA A 25 12.39 -1.34 -9.02
CA ALA A 25 11.80 -1.43 -10.36
C ALA A 25 10.84 -2.62 -10.57
N THR A 26 10.94 -3.67 -9.75
CA THR A 26 10.06 -4.84 -9.82
C THR A 26 8.83 -4.74 -8.91
N GLY A 27 8.70 -3.67 -8.11
CA GLY A 27 7.54 -3.39 -7.27
C GLY A 27 6.54 -2.44 -7.94
N PHE A 28 5.41 -2.22 -7.27
CA PHE A 28 4.24 -1.51 -7.81
C PHE A 28 4.55 -0.22 -8.56
N ILE A 29 5.06 0.78 -7.84
CA ILE A 29 5.40 2.10 -8.39
C ILE A 29 6.61 2.01 -9.32
N GLY A 30 7.58 1.14 -9.01
CA GLY A 30 8.79 0.99 -9.81
C GLY A 30 8.50 0.47 -11.22
N LYS A 31 7.59 -0.50 -11.37
CA LYS A 31 7.17 -1.00 -12.67
C LYS A 31 6.49 0.10 -13.50
N LEU A 32 5.58 0.86 -12.89
CA LEU A 32 4.92 1.99 -13.55
C LEU A 32 5.89 3.09 -13.95
N LEU A 33 6.86 3.41 -13.10
CA LEU A 33 7.92 4.37 -13.42
C LEU A 33 8.74 3.92 -14.64
N VAL A 34 9.18 2.65 -14.67
CA VAL A 34 9.96 2.12 -15.79
C VAL A 34 9.13 2.07 -17.07
N GLU A 35 7.89 1.57 -17.01
CA GLU A 35 6.96 1.56 -18.14
C GLU A 35 6.76 2.98 -18.68
N LYS A 36 6.49 3.95 -17.80
CA LYS A 36 6.22 5.32 -18.20
C LYS A 36 7.44 5.99 -18.83
N LEU A 37 8.64 5.78 -18.28
CA LEU A 37 9.88 6.27 -18.89
C LEU A 37 10.11 5.68 -20.28
N LEU A 38 9.86 4.39 -20.48
CA LEU A 38 10.06 3.74 -21.77
C LEU A 38 9.06 4.22 -22.84
N ARG A 39 7.78 4.36 -22.47
CA ARG A 39 6.71 4.75 -23.41
C ARG A 39 6.69 6.25 -23.67
N SER A 40 6.83 7.08 -22.64
CA SER A 40 6.66 8.53 -22.74
C SER A 40 7.98 9.32 -22.83
N CYS A 41 9.10 8.72 -22.40
CA CYS A 41 10.44 9.30 -22.54
C CYS A 41 11.30 8.41 -23.44
N SER A 42 10.83 8.09 -24.64
CA SER A 42 11.46 7.11 -25.54
C SER A 42 12.92 7.45 -25.91
N GLY A 43 13.36 8.70 -25.74
CA GLY A 43 14.75 9.12 -25.88
C GLY A 43 15.70 8.66 -24.76
N VAL A 44 15.20 8.08 -23.67
CA VAL A 44 16.04 7.55 -22.57
C VAL A 44 17.04 6.52 -23.10
N LYS A 45 18.30 6.60 -22.65
CA LYS A 45 19.38 5.76 -23.19
C LYS A 45 19.38 4.38 -22.55
N LYS A 46 19.51 4.32 -21.23
CA LYS A 46 19.51 3.09 -20.42
C LYS A 46 18.77 3.34 -19.11
N ILE A 47 18.02 2.34 -18.66
CA ILE A 47 17.39 2.30 -17.35
C ILE A 47 18.03 1.13 -16.59
N TYR A 48 19.01 1.45 -15.76
CA TYR A 48 19.64 0.48 -14.87
C TYR A 48 18.67 0.17 -13.71
N VAL A 49 18.38 -1.10 -13.48
CA VAL A 49 17.42 -1.52 -12.46
C VAL A 49 18.07 -2.45 -11.44
N LEU A 50 18.01 -2.08 -10.17
CA LEU A 50 18.53 -2.93 -9.09
C LEU A 50 17.57 -4.08 -8.81
N ILE A 51 18.04 -5.32 -8.98
CA ILE A 51 17.26 -6.54 -8.78
C ILE A 51 17.94 -7.45 -7.78
N ARG A 52 17.20 -7.75 -6.70
CA ARG A 52 17.61 -8.71 -5.69
C ARG A 52 17.66 -10.14 -6.25
N PRO A 53 18.76 -10.89 -6.13
CA PRO A 53 18.75 -12.31 -6.44
C PRO A 53 17.74 -13.05 -5.57
N ARG A 54 16.90 -13.92 -6.15
CA ARG A 54 15.90 -14.67 -5.39
C ARG A 54 15.59 -16.01 -6.05
N HIS A 55 15.51 -17.08 -5.25
CA HIS A 55 15.11 -18.42 -5.70
C HIS A 55 15.94 -18.97 -6.86
N GLY A 56 17.26 -18.70 -6.88
CA GLY A 56 18.16 -19.19 -7.93
C GLY A 56 18.01 -18.52 -9.30
N LYS A 57 17.10 -17.55 -9.45
CA LYS A 57 16.92 -16.80 -10.70
C LYS A 57 17.91 -15.64 -10.79
N SER A 58 18.46 -15.47 -11.99
CA SER A 58 19.29 -14.33 -12.37
C SER A 58 18.49 -13.02 -12.36
N PRO A 59 19.16 -11.85 -12.22
CA PRO A 59 18.53 -10.55 -12.40
C PRO A 59 17.77 -10.43 -13.73
N GLN A 60 18.31 -10.99 -14.81
CA GLN A 60 17.75 -10.96 -16.16
C GLN A 60 16.43 -11.73 -16.23
N GLU A 61 16.37 -12.95 -15.71
CA GLU A 61 15.13 -13.74 -15.66
C GLU A 61 14.06 -13.06 -14.81
N ARG A 62 14.44 -12.50 -13.66
CA ARG A 62 13.51 -11.75 -12.81
C ARG A 62 12.99 -10.49 -13.49
N MET A 63 13.82 -9.80 -14.26
CA MET A 63 13.38 -8.64 -15.03
C MET A 63 12.42 -9.06 -16.14
N LYS A 64 12.74 -10.15 -16.86
CA LYS A 64 11.86 -10.69 -17.89
C LYS A 64 10.48 -11.01 -17.33
N GLU A 65 10.40 -11.70 -16.19
CA GLU A 65 9.13 -11.97 -15.50
C GLU A 65 8.38 -10.70 -15.10
N ALA A 66 9.10 -9.64 -14.69
CA ALA A 66 8.48 -8.36 -14.37
C ALA A 66 7.96 -7.65 -15.64
N THR A 67 8.64 -7.81 -16.78
CA THR A 67 8.21 -7.29 -18.09
C THR A 67 7.22 -8.19 -18.82
N ASP A 68 6.88 -9.38 -18.31
CA ASP A 68 5.78 -10.23 -18.84
C ASP A 68 4.42 -9.81 -18.27
N ASP A 69 4.41 -8.93 -17.27
CA ASP A 69 3.21 -8.35 -16.66
C ASP A 69 2.34 -7.64 -17.73
N PRO A 70 1.00 -7.70 -17.64
CA PRO A 70 0.10 -6.96 -18.53
C PRO A 70 0.39 -5.47 -18.60
N LEU A 71 0.97 -4.87 -17.55
CA LEU A 71 1.40 -3.47 -17.54
C LEU A 71 2.24 -3.08 -18.77
N PHE A 72 3.10 -4.00 -19.24
CA PHE A 72 4.01 -3.76 -20.36
C PHE A 72 3.43 -4.20 -21.71
N ASP A 73 2.15 -4.62 -21.78
CA ASP A 73 1.51 -5.07 -23.03
C ASP A 73 1.56 -4.01 -24.12
N THR A 74 1.29 -2.74 -23.77
CA THR A 74 1.32 -1.62 -24.71
C THR A 74 2.70 -1.46 -25.34
N ILE A 75 3.76 -1.45 -24.52
CA ILE A 75 5.15 -1.38 -25.00
C ILE A 75 5.47 -2.61 -25.87
N ARG A 76 5.10 -3.82 -25.45
CA ARG A 76 5.36 -5.03 -26.24
C ARG A 76 4.71 -4.99 -27.63
N LYS A 77 3.53 -4.37 -27.75
CA LYS A 77 2.79 -4.23 -29.01
C LYS A 77 3.32 -3.10 -29.89
N GLU A 78 3.64 -1.95 -29.30
CA GLU A 78 3.98 -0.74 -30.04
C GLU A 78 5.48 -0.60 -30.31
N ASN A 79 6.34 -0.96 -29.35
CA ASN A 79 7.79 -0.87 -29.45
C ASN A 79 8.50 -1.83 -28.48
N SER A 80 8.56 -3.11 -28.84
CA SER A 80 9.18 -4.14 -27.99
C SER A 80 10.68 -3.91 -27.74
N GLU A 81 11.38 -3.26 -28.68
CA GLU A 81 12.80 -2.92 -28.55
C GLU A 81 13.09 -1.94 -27.41
N ALA A 82 12.10 -1.14 -27.00
CA ALA A 82 12.25 -0.26 -25.84
C ALA A 82 12.62 -1.04 -24.56
N LEU A 83 12.18 -2.29 -24.43
CA LEU A 83 12.51 -3.14 -23.27
C LEU A 83 14.02 -3.46 -23.20
N ASN A 84 14.74 -3.42 -24.32
CA ASN A 84 16.20 -3.65 -24.35
C ASN A 84 16.99 -2.54 -23.65
N LYS A 85 16.34 -1.39 -23.37
CA LYS A 85 16.94 -0.28 -22.61
C LYS A 85 17.00 -0.57 -21.11
N ILE A 86 16.27 -1.57 -20.62
CA ILE A 86 16.30 -1.99 -19.22
C ILE A 86 17.55 -2.84 -19.01
N ILE A 87 18.43 -2.40 -18.10
CA ILE A 87 19.68 -3.09 -17.78
C ILE A 87 19.60 -3.61 -16.33
N PRO A 88 19.31 -4.91 -16.13
CA PRO A 88 19.26 -5.52 -14.80
C PRO A 88 20.63 -5.55 -14.14
N ILE A 89 20.72 -5.01 -12.92
CA ILE A 89 21.91 -5.05 -12.07
C ILE A 89 21.59 -5.87 -10.82
N SER A 90 22.46 -6.83 -10.50
CA SER A 90 22.34 -7.65 -9.29
C SER A 90 22.64 -6.80 -8.05
N GLY A 91 21.75 -6.83 -7.06
CA GLY A 91 22.05 -6.23 -5.77
C GLY A 91 20.87 -6.21 -4.81
N ASP A 92 21.15 -5.93 -3.54
CA ASP A 92 20.18 -5.94 -2.45
C ASP A 92 20.35 -4.69 -1.59
N ILE A 93 19.29 -3.89 -1.46
CA ILE A 93 19.27 -2.65 -0.68
C ILE A 93 19.57 -2.88 0.80
N GLU A 94 19.41 -4.10 1.30
CA GLU A 94 19.74 -4.46 2.67
C GLU A 94 21.27 -4.48 2.91
N LYS A 95 22.09 -4.60 1.86
CA LYS A 95 23.55 -4.72 1.96
C LYS A 95 24.23 -3.35 1.84
N ILE A 96 25.42 -3.25 2.44
CA ILE A 96 26.35 -2.13 2.21
C ILE A 96 26.70 -2.05 0.73
N ASN A 97 26.77 -0.84 0.17
CA ASN A 97 26.93 -0.58 -1.27
C ASN A 97 25.90 -1.34 -2.14
N PHE A 98 24.77 -1.72 -1.57
CA PHE A 98 23.75 -2.59 -2.18
C PHE A 98 24.26 -3.96 -2.65
N GLY A 99 25.43 -4.39 -2.17
CA GLY A 99 26.09 -5.61 -2.67
C GLY A 99 26.37 -5.58 -4.17
N LEU A 100 26.53 -4.38 -4.75
CA LEU A 100 26.94 -4.20 -6.14
C LEU A 100 28.33 -4.77 -6.36
N SER A 101 28.57 -5.31 -7.56
CA SER A 101 29.93 -5.58 -8.01
C SER A 101 30.69 -4.27 -8.23
N GLU A 102 32.02 -4.28 -8.11
CA GLU A 102 32.83 -3.09 -8.40
C GLU A 102 32.64 -2.61 -9.85
N THR A 103 32.43 -3.54 -10.80
CA THR A 103 32.16 -3.23 -12.20
C THR A 103 30.80 -2.55 -12.41
N ASP A 104 29.74 -3.03 -11.75
CA ASP A 104 28.41 -2.40 -11.84
C ASP A 104 28.40 -1.05 -11.15
N LYS A 105 29.05 -0.95 -9.98
CA LYS A 105 29.20 0.29 -9.24
C LYS A 105 29.94 1.34 -10.07
N ALA A 106 31.06 0.99 -10.70
CA ALA A 106 31.80 1.87 -11.60
C ALA A 106 30.95 2.28 -12.81
N THR A 107 30.20 1.35 -13.40
CA THR A 107 29.29 1.65 -14.52
C THR A 107 28.22 2.66 -14.13
N ILE A 108 27.62 2.51 -12.95
CA ILE A 108 26.63 3.45 -12.40
C ILE A 108 27.27 4.82 -12.19
N ILE A 109 28.40 4.88 -11.50
CA ILE A 109 29.15 6.12 -11.20
C ILE A 109 29.50 6.90 -12.48
N GLU A 110 29.90 6.20 -13.53
CA GLU A 110 30.30 6.79 -14.79
C GLU A 110 29.12 7.33 -15.60
N ASN A 111 28.00 6.59 -15.65
CA ASN A 111 27.00 6.80 -16.69
C ASN A 111 25.67 7.38 -16.18
N VAL A 112 25.27 7.08 -14.95
CA VAL A 112 23.95 7.45 -14.42
C VAL A 112 23.92 8.94 -14.13
N THR A 113 22.81 9.60 -14.49
CA THR A 113 22.60 11.02 -14.17
C THR A 113 21.32 11.26 -13.37
N ILE A 114 20.41 10.30 -13.31
CA ILE A 114 19.16 10.41 -12.54
C ILE A 114 18.97 9.15 -11.71
N ILE A 115 18.67 9.31 -10.41
CA ILE A 115 18.36 8.19 -9.51
C ILE A 115 16.91 8.29 -9.03
N PHE A 116 16.16 7.20 -9.14
CA PHE A 116 14.88 7.00 -8.47
C PHE A 116 15.01 5.93 -7.39
N HIS A 117 14.92 6.35 -6.13
CA HIS A 117 14.92 5.44 -4.99
C HIS A 117 13.49 5.13 -4.52
N SER A 118 12.91 4.06 -5.06
CA SER A 118 11.55 3.59 -4.74
C SER A 118 11.55 2.28 -3.91
N ALA A 119 12.70 1.61 -3.79
CA ALA A 119 12.79 0.37 -3.04
C ALA A 119 12.60 0.60 -1.54
N ALA A 120 11.67 -0.14 -0.94
CA ALA A 120 11.39 -0.11 0.48
C ALA A 120 10.66 -1.38 0.91
N SER A 121 10.67 -1.67 2.21
CA SER A 121 9.66 -2.57 2.76
C SER A 121 8.42 -1.76 3.12
N ILE A 122 7.29 -2.15 2.55
CA ILE A 122 5.96 -1.57 2.85
C ILE A 122 5.19 -2.39 3.89
N ARG A 123 5.86 -3.32 4.57
CA ARG A 123 5.27 -4.14 5.63
C ARG A 123 5.26 -3.37 6.95
N PHE A 124 4.11 -3.34 7.61
CA PHE A 124 3.95 -2.68 8.91
C PHE A 124 4.45 -3.52 10.08
N ASP A 125 4.73 -4.80 9.86
CA ASP A 125 5.09 -5.80 10.87
C ASP A 125 6.55 -6.28 10.76
N ASP A 126 7.39 -5.63 9.96
CA ASP A 126 8.80 -5.99 9.87
C ASP A 126 9.51 -5.72 11.21
N PRO A 127 10.43 -6.62 11.64
CA PRO A 127 11.29 -6.37 12.79
C PRO A 127 12.09 -5.07 12.63
N LEU A 128 12.33 -4.36 13.73
CA LEU A 128 12.98 -3.04 13.71
C LEU A 128 14.32 -3.05 12.96
N LYS A 129 15.20 -4.02 13.25
CA LYS A 129 16.50 -4.17 12.59
C LYS A 129 16.39 -4.23 11.08
N LYS A 130 15.49 -5.10 10.59
CA LYS A 130 15.21 -5.26 9.17
C LYS A 130 14.63 -3.98 8.56
N ALA A 131 13.65 -3.37 9.20
CA ALA A 131 13.04 -2.13 8.70
C ALA A 131 14.07 -0.99 8.59
N VAL A 132 14.97 -0.86 9.56
CA VAL A 132 16.05 0.14 9.55
C VAL A 132 17.04 -0.14 8.43
N PHE A 133 17.44 -1.39 8.21
CA PHE A 133 18.32 -1.74 7.09
C PHE A 133 17.69 -1.46 5.72
N VAL A 134 16.43 -1.85 5.55
CA VAL A 134 15.73 -1.73 4.26
C VAL A 134 15.35 -0.29 3.92
N ASN A 135 15.04 0.55 4.90
CA ASN A 135 14.51 1.90 4.64
C ASN A 135 15.48 3.03 5.02
N VAL A 136 16.20 2.94 6.15
CA VAL A 136 17.06 4.03 6.65
C VAL A 136 18.50 3.86 6.15
N ARG A 137 19.08 2.68 6.36
CA ARG A 137 20.45 2.41 5.91
C ARG A 137 20.52 2.40 4.39
N SER A 138 19.54 1.83 3.71
CA SER A 138 19.50 1.85 2.25
C SER A 138 19.44 3.27 1.67
N ALA A 139 18.69 4.17 2.30
CA ALA A 139 18.63 5.58 1.95
C ALA A 139 20.00 6.26 2.12
N ARG A 140 20.74 5.94 3.20
CA ARG A 140 22.15 6.35 3.35
C ARG A 140 23.00 5.82 2.20
N GLU A 141 22.97 4.51 1.94
CA GLU A 141 23.83 3.87 0.92
C GLU A 141 23.60 4.44 -0.48
N ILE A 142 22.35 4.65 -0.90
CA ILE A 142 22.08 5.25 -2.22
C ILE A 142 22.53 6.70 -2.30
N MET A 143 22.42 7.47 -1.22
CA MET A 143 22.90 8.86 -1.20
C MET A 143 24.43 8.92 -1.27
N LEU A 144 25.12 8.00 -0.60
CA LEU A 144 26.57 7.87 -0.73
C LEU A 144 27.00 7.49 -2.16
N LEU A 145 26.24 6.63 -2.84
CA LEU A 145 26.46 6.31 -4.25
C LEU A 145 26.15 7.51 -5.16
N ALA A 146 25.06 8.23 -4.89
CA ALA A 146 24.65 9.42 -5.63
C ALA A 146 25.73 10.52 -5.58
N GLY A 147 26.36 10.71 -4.41
CA GLY A 147 27.47 11.66 -4.25
C GLY A 147 28.77 11.24 -4.93
N GLN A 148 28.88 10.00 -5.41
CA GLN A 148 30.04 9.51 -6.18
C GLN A 148 29.83 9.64 -7.70
N LEU A 149 28.60 9.89 -8.18
CA LEU A 149 28.34 10.00 -9.62
C LEU A 149 29.14 11.15 -10.23
N LYS A 150 29.66 10.96 -11.45
CA LYS A 150 30.36 12.04 -12.18
C LYS A 150 29.47 13.23 -12.49
N LYS A 151 28.18 12.97 -12.69
CA LYS A 151 27.15 14.00 -12.91
C LYS A 151 25.83 13.50 -12.38
N ILE A 152 25.15 14.32 -11.58
CA ILE A 152 23.80 14.04 -11.11
C ILE A 152 22.89 15.22 -11.45
N ASP A 153 21.91 14.96 -12.31
CA ASP A 153 20.88 15.93 -12.68
C ASP A 153 19.78 15.98 -11.60
N ALA A 154 19.35 14.80 -11.11
CA ALA A 154 18.33 14.71 -10.07
C ALA A 154 18.35 13.39 -9.29
N PHE A 155 17.96 13.46 -8.02
CA PHE A 155 17.68 12.33 -7.15
C PHE A 155 16.24 12.43 -6.64
N ALA A 156 15.45 11.36 -6.81
CA ALA A 156 14.08 11.30 -6.33
C ALA A 156 13.89 10.15 -5.33
N TYR A 157 13.45 10.48 -4.13
CA TYR A 157 13.15 9.53 -3.06
C TYR A 157 11.64 9.34 -2.88
N VAL A 158 11.18 8.08 -2.85
CA VAL A 158 9.80 7.75 -2.50
C VAL A 158 9.69 7.50 -0.99
N SER A 159 9.00 8.41 -0.32
CA SER A 159 8.61 8.31 1.08
C SER A 159 7.12 7.95 1.20
N THR A 160 6.43 8.46 2.23
CA THR A 160 4.99 8.39 2.39
C THR A 160 4.49 9.62 3.15
N ALA A 161 3.28 10.10 2.83
CA ALA A 161 2.64 11.21 3.52
C ALA A 161 2.47 10.94 5.03
N TYR A 162 2.37 9.66 5.38
CA TYR A 162 2.22 9.20 6.76
C TYR A 162 3.53 9.15 7.58
N SER A 163 4.67 9.53 7.01
CA SER A 163 5.95 9.55 7.73
C SER A 163 5.93 10.50 8.94
N ASN A 164 4.99 11.45 8.96
CA ASN A 164 4.78 12.41 10.04
C ASN A 164 3.37 12.30 10.64
N CYS A 165 2.81 11.09 10.68
CA CYS A 165 1.44 10.83 11.15
C CYS A 165 1.23 10.98 12.67
N ASP A 166 2.28 11.30 13.42
CA ASP A 166 2.21 11.82 14.79
C ASP A 166 1.62 13.23 14.88
N ARG A 167 1.38 13.87 13.73
CA ARG A 167 0.72 15.17 13.57
C ARG A 167 -0.54 15.00 12.74
N LEU A 168 -1.57 15.84 12.96
CA LEU A 168 -2.80 15.82 12.15
C LEU A 168 -2.68 16.63 10.86
N ILE A 169 -1.88 17.69 10.87
CA ILE A 169 -1.57 18.52 9.71
C ILE A 169 -0.13 18.23 9.32
N VAL A 170 0.08 17.80 8.08
CA VAL A 170 1.40 17.45 7.54
C VAL A 170 1.68 18.35 6.34
N GLU A 171 2.71 19.17 6.48
CA GLU A 171 3.18 20.12 5.46
C GLU A 171 4.29 19.52 4.60
N GLU A 172 4.57 20.16 3.48
CA GLU A 172 5.66 19.83 2.55
C GLU A 172 7.01 20.36 3.05
N LYS A 173 7.32 20.00 4.31
CA LYS A 173 8.62 20.26 4.93
C LYS A 173 9.07 19.03 5.71
N LEU A 174 10.32 19.07 6.14
CA LEU A 174 10.87 18.08 7.06
C LEU A 174 10.62 18.51 8.49
N TYR A 175 10.23 17.56 9.31
CA TYR A 175 10.02 17.76 10.74
C TYR A 175 11.20 17.18 11.51
N PRO A 176 11.67 17.81 12.60
CA PRO A 176 12.77 17.25 13.39
C PRO A 176 12.49 15.81 13.85
N PRO A 177 13.47 14.89 13.76
CA PRO A 177 13.27 13.52 14.17
C PRO A 177 13.44 13.39 15.68
N LYS A 178 12.81 12.36 16.27
CA LYS A 178 13.03 12.04 17.70
C LYS A 178 14.39 11.44 17.99
N ILE A 179 14.95 10.70 17.02
CA ILE A 179 16.25 10.05 17.10
C ILE A 179 16.99 10.34 15.81
N HIS A 180 18.30 10.60 15.90
CA HIS A 180 19.09 10.80 14.70
C HIS A 180 19.19 9.49 13.90
N TRP A 181 19.11 9.57 12.58
CA TRP A 181 19.13 8.38 11.72
C TRP A 181 20.45 7.59 11.86
N LYS A 182 21.57 8.26 12.17
CA LYS A 182 22.85 7.61 12.48
C LYS A 182 22.78 6.75 13.74
N ASP A 183 22.11 7.26 14.78
CA ASP A 183 21.99 6.56 16.06
C ASP A 183 21.10 5.32 15.94
N ILE A 184 20.00 5.38 15.17
CA ILE A 184 19.16 4.19 14.96
C ILE A 184 19.92 3.11 14.18
N ILE A 185 20.74 3.49 13.19
CA ILE A 185 21.56 2.52 12.44
C ILE A 185 22.56 1.87 13.38
N ARG A 186 23.32 2.66 14.16
CA ARG A 186 24.27 2.15 15.15
C ARG A 186 23.60 1.18 16.12
N LEU A 187 22.45 1.57 16.66
CA LEU A 187 21.69 0.76 17.62
C LEU A 187 21.25 -0.59 17.02
N VAL A 188 20.77 -0.65 15.79
CA VAL A 188 20.36 -1.94 15.19
C VAL A 188 21.54 -2.80 14.73
N GLU A 189 22.70 -2.20 14.49
CA GLU A 189 23.94 -2.90 14.15
C GLU A 189 24.61 -3.51 15.40
N GLU A 190 24.60 -2.79 16.52
CA GLU A 190 25.25 -3.21 17.77
C GLU A 190 24.44 -4.22 18.59
N TYR A 191 23.11 -4.09 18.62
CA TYR A 191 22.26 -4.92 19.48
C TYR A 191 21.64 -6.11 18.74
N ASP A 192 21.38 -7.18 19.48
CA ASP A 192 20.68 -8.38 19.00
C ASP A 192 19.17 -8.15 18.83
N GLU A 193 18.52 -9.01 18.04
CA GLU A 193 17.09 -8.84 17.73
C GLU A 193 16.17 -8.91 18.96
N VAL A 194 16.53 -9.70 19.98
CA VAL A 194 15.72 -9.84 21.19
C VAL A 194 15.75 -8.54 21.97
N THR A 195 16.93 -7.96 22.18
CA THR A 195 17.06 -6.65 22.83
C THR A 195 16.31 -5.56 22.06
N LEU A 196 16.46 -5.53 20.73
CA LEU A 196 15.76 -4.58 19.86
C LEU A 196 14.24 -4.73 19.89
N GLN A 197 13.72 -5.95 20.08
CA GLN A 197 12.29 -6.19 20.22
C GLN A 197 11.73 -5.55 21.51
N HIS A 198 12.47 -5.61 22.62
CA HIS A 198 12.07 -4.99 23.89
C HIS A 198 12.14 -3.45 23.82
N LEU A 199 13.16 -2.90 23.16
CA LEU A 199 13.33 -1.45 23.01
C LEU A 199 12.42 -0.85 21.92
N GLY A 200 12.04 -1.66 20.92
CA GLY A 200 11.42 -1.18 19.69
C GLY A 200 10.15 -0.37 19.92
N HIS A 201 9.29 -0.80 20.84
CA HIS A 201 8.06 -0.06 21.15
C HIS A 201 8.34 1.37 21.63
N LYS A 202 9.37 1.58 22.46
CA LYS A 202 9.74 2.91 22.97
C LYS A 202 10.40 3.77 21.90
N LEU A 203 11.21 3.16 21.03
CA LEU A 203 11.89 3.85 19.93
C LEU A 203 10.91 4.31 18.84
N ILE A 204 9.92 3.49 18.53
CA ILE A 204 8.94 3.75 17.47
C ILE A 204 7.88 4.78 17.92
N TYR A 205 7.48 4.78 19.20
CA TYR A 205 6.42 5.65 19.70
C TYR A 205 6.71 7.17 19.44
N PRO A 206 5.77 7.90 18.83
CA PRO A 206 4.33 7.69 18.78
C PRO A 206 3.88 7.12 17.42
N MET A 207 4.83 6.73 16.57
CA MET A 207 4.53 6.24 15.25
C MET A 207 3.75 4.93 15.34
N PRO A 208 2.72 4.72 14.51
CA PRO A 208 1.85 3.56 14.59
C PRO A 208 2.52 2.23 14.21
N ASN A 209 3.61 2.26 13.45
CA ASN A 209 4.32 1.07 12.99
C ASN A 209 5.77 1.37 12.57
N THR A 210 6.55 0.32 12.34
CA THR A 210 7.96 0.41 11.92
C THR A 210 8.13 1.04 10.55
N TYR A 211 7.18 0.89 9.64
CA TYR A 211 7.25 1.43 8.28
C TYR A 211 7.28 2.96 8.29
N VAL A 212 6.28 3.62 8.89
CA VAL A 212 6.23 5.09 8.88
C VAL A 212 7.35 5.70 9.72
N PHE A 213 7.74 5.04 10.82
CA PHE A 213 8.89 5.44 11.63
C PHE A 213 10.20 5.44 10.83
N THR A 214 10.48 4.34 10.11
CA THR A 214 11.72 4.23 9.33
C THR A 214 11.70 5.10 8.07
N LYS A 215 10.53 5.34 7.46
CA LYS A 215 10.40 6.31 6.37
C LYS A 215 10.68 7.74 6.81
N ALA A 216 10.20 8.14 7.99
CA ALA A 216 10.54 9.43 8.58
C ALA A 216 12.07 9.60 8.75
N LEU A 217 12.74 8.62 9.36
CA LEU A 217 14.19 8.68 9.56
C LEU A 217 14.99 8.64 8.25
N ALA A 218 14.50 7.93 7.24
CA ALA A 218 15.12 7.90 5.92
C ALA A 218 15.06 9.27 5.23
N GLU A 219 13.99 10.05 5.39
CA GLU A 219 13.92 11.42 4.88
C GLU A 219 15.04 12.30 5.46
N HIS A 220 15.35 12.14 6.76
CA HIS A 220 16.48 12.85 7.38
C HIS A 220 17.84 12.43 6.80
N ALA A 221 18.04 11.14 6.58
CA ALA A 221 19.27 10.64 5.97
C ALA A 221 19.44 11.20 4.55
N VAL A 222 18.36 11.18 3.75
CA VAL A 222 18.34 11.78 2.41
C VAL A 222 18.66 13.26 2.47
N MET A 223 18.00 14.02 3.34
CA MET A 223 18.13 15.46 3.35
C MET A 223 19.52 15.93 3.82
N GLU A 224 20.06 15.33 4.89
CA GLU A 224 21.39 15.68 5.42
C GLU A 224 22.50 15.36 4.42
N LEU A 225 22.39 14.24 3.70
CA LEU A 225 23.39 13.83 2.71
C LEU A 225 23.24 14.56 1.36
N ALA A 226 22.02 15.04 1.05
CA ALA A 226 21.74 15.79 -0.18
C ALA A 226 22.22 17.24 -0.11
N LYS A 227 22.17 17.84 1.09
CA LYS A 227 22.36 19.27 1.30
C LYS A 227 23.61 19.80 0.60
N ASP A 228 23.41 20.82 -0.23
CA ASP A 228 24.42 21.54 -1.01
C ASP A 228 25.19 20.68 -2.04
N LYS A 229 24.76 19.43 -2.27
CA LYS A 229 25.51 18.44 -3.07
C LYS A 229 24.69 17.79 -4.18
N ILE A 230 23.44 17.44 -3.91
CA ILE A 230 22.63 16.59 -4.79
C ILE A 230 21.26 17.23 -5.02
N PRO A 231 20.86 17.53 -6.27
CA PRO A 231 19.53 18.05 -6.57
C PRO A 231 18.45 17.01 -6.21
N THR A 232 17.80 17.19 -5.06
CA THR A 232 17.01 16.12 -4.42
C THR A 232 15.55 16.50 -4.27
N VAL A 233 14.66 15.54 -4.55
CA VAL A 233 13.22 15.62 -4.25
C VAL A 233 12.75 14.45 -3.40
N ILE A 234 11.80 14.70 -2.50
CA ILE A 234 11.13 13.68 -1.67
C ILE A 234 9.65 13.68 -2.01
N LEU A 235 9.15 12.55 -2.49
CA LEU A 235 7.74 12.39 -2.84
C LEU A 235 7.06 11.51 -1.78
N ARG A 236 5.99 12.03 -1.20
CA ARG A 236 5.21 11.43 -0.12
C ARG A 236 3.81 11.05 -0.62
N PRO A 237 3.64 9.88 -1.28
CA PRO A 237 2.32 9.36 -1.60
C PRO A 237 1.49 9.07 -0.35
N THR A 238 0.18 9.34 -0.46
CA THR A 238 -0.87 8.88 0.46
C THR A 238 -1.22 7.42 0.14
N ILE A 239 -2.47 6.98 0.35
CA ILE A 239 -2.85 5.59 0.07
C ILE A 239 -2.90 5.39 -1.45
N VAL A 240 -1.98 4.58 -1.96
CA VAL A 240 -1.87 4.33 -3.40
C VAL A 240 -2.96 3.35 -3.87
N PHE A 241 -3.83 3.82 -4.75
CA PHE A 241 -4.83 3.01 -5.47
C PHE A 241 -4.26 2.41 -6.75
N SER A 242 -5.07 1.68 -7.51
CA SER A 242 -4.71 1.24 -8.85
C SER A 242 -4.34 2.42 -9.74
N THR A 243 -3.84 2.15 -10.94
CA THR A 243 -3.82 3.17 -12.01
C THR A 243 -5.24 3.66 -12.29
N TYR A 244 -5.38 4.96 -12.57
CA TYR A 244 -6.65 5.51 -13.05
C TYR A 244 -6.81 5.31 -14.55
N SER A 245 -5.79 5.70 -15.33
CA SER A 245 -5.85 5.63 -16.79
C SER A 245 -4.62 4.99 -17.42
N ASP A 246 -3.42 5.31 -16.94
CA ASP A 246 -2.18 5.04 -17.67
C ASP A 246 -1.35 3.92 -17.04
N PRO A 247 -0.71 3.01 -17.80
CA PRO A 247 -1.02 2.68 -19.20
C PRO A 247 -2.30 1.84 -19.36
N ILE A 248 -2.79 1.24 -18.27
CA ILE A 248 -4.00 0.40 -18.26
C ILE A 248 -4.81 0.79 -17.03
N PRO A 249 -6.10 1.17 -17.16
CA PRO A 249 -6.96 1.47 -16.03
C PRO A 249 -7.12 0.29 -15.06
N GLY A 250 -7.04 0.54 -13.74
CA GLY A 250 -7.31 -0.48 -12.73
C GLY A 250 -6.16 -1.45 -12.46
N TRP A 251 -4.98 -1.24 -13.05
CA TRP A 251 -3.82 -2.08 -12.81
C TRP A 251 -3.25 -1.87 -11.39
N LEU A 252 -2.93 -2.99 -10.74
CA LEU A 252 -2.21 -3.04 -9.46
C LEU A 252 -1.56 -4.41 -9.25
N ASP A 253 -0.48 -4.45 -8.46
CA ASP A 253 0.34 -5.66 -8.29
C ASP A 253 0.55 -6.11 -6.83
N ASN A 254 -0.08 -5.43 -5.87
CA ASN A 254 0.06 -5.76 -4.46
C ASN A 254 -1.28 -5.73 -3.71
N ILE A 255 -1.39 -6.59 -2.70
CA ILE A 255 -2.60 -6.79 -1.89
C ILE A 255 -2.49 -6.16 -0.50
N ASN A 256 -1.60 -5.18 -0.35
CA ASN A 256 -1.36 -4.52 0.94
C ASN A 256 -2.40 -3.42 1.19
N GLY A 257 -2.57 -3.02 2.46
CA GLY A 257 -3.47 -1.94 2.83
C GLY A 257 -4.93 -2.17 2.43
N THR A 258 -5.54 -1.18 1.77
CA THR A 258 -6.95 -1.17 1.39
C THR A 258 -7.33 -2.31 0.44
N ALA A 259 -6.47 -2.67 -0.52
CA ALA A 259 -6.70 -3.83 -1.40
C ALA A 259 -6.87 -5.13 -0.60
N GLY A 260 -6.04 -5.34 0.42
CA GLY A 260 -6.12 -6.51 1.29
C GLY A 260 -7.39 -6.56 2.14
N VAL A 261 -7.86 -5.42 2.60
CA VAL A 261 -9.13 -5.30 3.33
C VAL A 261 -10.30 -5.64 2.41
N LEU A 262 -10.40 -5.00 1.24
CA LEU A 262 -11.47 -5.24 0.27
C LEU A 262 -11.47 -6.69 -0.22
N TYR A 263 -10.30 -7.25 -0.51
CA TYR A 263 -10.15 -8.65 -0.87
C TYR A 263 -10.58 -9.60 0.26
N GLY A 264 -10.14 -9.34 1.50
CA GLY A 264 -10.49 -10.16 2.65
C GLY A 264 -11.99 -10.15 2.97
N VAL A 265 -12.65 -8.99 2.80
CA VAL A 265 -14.12 -8.87 2.89
C VAL A 265 -14.80 -9.62 1.74
N GLY A 266 -14.31 -9.45 0.50
CA GLY A 266 -14.84 -10.13 -0.67
C GLY A 266 -14.68 -11.66 -0.61
N LYS A 267 -13.63 -12.16 0.05
CA LYS A 267 -13.44 -13.60 0.33
C LYS A 267 -14.31 -14.12 1.48
N GLY A 268 -14.93 -13.23 2.25
CA GLY A 268 -15.72 -13.51 3.44
C GLY A 268 -14.91 -13.89 4.68
N VAL A 269 -13.58 -13.74 4.64
CA VAL A 269 -12.69 -14.05 5.77
C VAL A 269 -12.53 -12.90 6.74
N ILE A 270 -12.77 -11.66 6.29
CA ILE A 270 -12.95 -10.48 7.14
C ILE A 270 -14.46 -10.23 7.31
N ARG A 271 -14.95 -10.31 8.54
CA ARG A 271 -16.36 -10.15 8.91
C ARG A 271 -16.64 -9.03 9.90
N SER A 272 -15.60 -8.44 10.47
CA SER A 272 -15.67 -7.35 11.46
C SER A 272 -14.42 -6.49 11.36
N LEU A 273 -14.62 -5.19 11.22
CA LEU A 273 -13.62 -4.14 11.09
C LEU A 273 -13.97 -3.02 12.07
N TRP A 274 -12.96 -2.54 12.80
CA TRP A 274 -13.10 -1.40 13.69
C TRP A 274 -12.70 -0.14 12.94
N VAL A 275 -13.69 0.66 12.57
CA VAL A 275 -13.52 1.81 11.68
C VAL A 275 -14.38 2.97 12.16
N ASN A 276 -13.89 4.18 11.99
CA ASN A 276 -14.72 5.37 12.09
C ASN A 276 -15.18 5.77 10.68
N MET A 277 -16.50 5.73 10.44
CA MET A 277 -17.06 5.98 9.10
C MET A 277 -16.86 7.43 8.64
N GLU A 278 -16.68 8.35 9.60
CA GLU A 278 -16.40 9.77 9.37
C GLU A 278 -14.91 10.00 9.03
N THR A 279 -14.03 9.01 9.23
CA THR A 279 -12.61 9.14 8.89
C THR A 279 -12.44 9.37 7.41
N LEU A 280 -11.85 10.53 7.09
CA LEU A 280 -11.35 10.90 5.79
C LEU A 280 -9.99 10.24 5.54
N GLY A 281 -9.89 9.45 4.46
CA GLY A 281 -8.64 8.90 3.95
C GLY A 281 -8.27 9.54 2.61
N ASP A 282 -7.02 9.96 2.49
CA ASP A 282 -6.47 10.50 1.24
C ASP A 282 -5.92 9.36 0.37
N HIS A 283 -6.22 9.42 -0.93
CA HIS A 283 -5.82 8.42 -1.89
C HIS A 283 -5.19 9.08 -3.13
N VAL A 284 -4.21 8.41 -3.71
CA VAL A 284 -3.54 8.82 -4.95
C VAL A 284 -3.44 7.63 -5.91
N PHE A 285 -3.61 7.84 -7.20
CA PHE A 285 -3.47 6.75 -8.17
C PHE A 285 -2.01 6.44 -8.46
N ALA A 286 -1.72 5.16 -8.71
CA ALA A 286 -0.36 4.70 -8.93
C ALA A 286 0.30 5.35 -10.17
N ASP A 287 -0.47 5.61 -11.23
CA ASP A 287 0.04 6.29 -12.43
C ASP A 287 0.34 7.77 -12.16
N SER A 288 -0.43 8.42 -11.29
CA SER A 288 -0.15 9.79 -10.84
C SER A 288 1.13 9.86 -10.02
N VAL A 289 1.43 8.85 -9.19
CA VAL A 289 2.71 8.76 -8.46
C VAL A 289 3.89 8.58 -9.42
N ALA A 290 3.77 7.71 -10.42
CA ALA A 290 4.83 7.49 -11.41
C ALA A 290 5.10 8.74 -12.26
N LYS A 291 4.05 9.44 -12.72
CA LYS A 291 4.17 10.71 -13.43
C LYS A 291 4.82 11.78 -12.55
N ALA A 292 4.37 11.91 -11.30
CA ALA A 292 4.92 12.89 -10.35
C ALA A 292 6.41 12.68 -10.10
N LEU A 293 6.89 11.43 -10.02
CA LEU A 293 8.33 11.13 -9.92
C LEU A 293 9.11 11.72 -11.10
N ILE A 294 8.64 11.44 -12.31
CA ILE A 294 9.30 11.89 -13.55
C ILE A 294 9.30 13.43 -13.64
N ILE A 295 8.17 14.07 -13.35
CA ILE A 295 8.01 15.53 -13.40
C ILE A 295 8.85 16.21 -12.31
N ALA A 296 8.85 15.69 -11.08
CA ALA A 296 9.64 16.24 -9.97
C ALA A 296 11.14 16.18 -10.26
N ALA A 297 11.64 15.06 -10.78
CA ALA A 297 13.04 14.93 -11.15
C ALA A 297 13.43 15.87 -12.31
N TRP A 298 12.56 15.99 -13.34
CA TRP A 298 12.74 16.94 -14.44
C TRP A 298 12.81 18.39 -13.93
N ARG A 299 11.83 18.83 -13.15
CA ARG A 299 11.78 20.20 -12.61
C ARG A 299 12.96 20.49 -11.70
N LYS A 300 13.35 19.52 -10.86
CA LYS A 300 14.51 19.68 -9.98
C LYS A 300 15.80 19.85 -10.77
N ALA A 301 16.00 19.03 -11.79
CA ALA A 301 17.17 19.12 -12.65
C ALA A 301 17.27 20.47 -13.38
N LEU A 302 16.15 20.96 -13.94
CA LEU A 302 16.11 22.28 -14.60
C LEU A 302 16.39 23.44 -13.64
N SER A 303 16.02 23.31 -12.36
CA SER A 303 16.34 24.34 -11.37
C SER A 303 17.83 24.37 -10.99
N GLY A 304 18.54 23.25 -11.13
CA GLY A 304 19.92 23.06 -10.64
C GLY A 304 20.11 23.24 -9.12
N ASN A 305 19.05 23.53 -8.36
CA ASN A 305 19.15 23.94 -6.97
C ASN A 305 19.49 22.74 -6.06
N THR A 306 20.64 22.80 -5.40
CA THR A 306 21.11 21.80 -4.41
C THR A 306 20.93 22.26 -2.96
N ASN A 307 20.61 23.54 -2.73
CA ASN A 307 20.50 24.14 -1.40
C ASN A 307 19.21 23.70 -0.69
N GLU A 308 18.18 23.39 -1.46
CA GLU A 308 16.86 22.99 -0.94
C GLU A 308 16.47 21.60 -1.43
N VAL A 309 15.88 20.81 -0.54
CA VAL A 309 15.23 19.55 -0.90
C VAL A 309 13.72 19.78 -1.01
N ASN A 310 13.16 19.66 -2.21
CA ASN A 310 11.73 19.86 -2.41
C ASN A 310 10.96 18.62 -1.92
N VAL A 311 10.00 18.84 -1.04
CA VAL A 311 9.11 17.80 -0.53
C VAL A 311 7.75 17.97 -1.21
N TYR A 312 7.19 16.87 -1.69
CA TYR A 312 5.87 16.84 -2.34
C TYR A 312 4.96 15.87 -1.59
N ASN A 313 3.86 16.35 -1.05
CA ASN A 313 2.79 15.51 -0.53
C ASN A 313 1.84 15.20 -1.68
N LEU A 314 1.89 13.96 -2.18
CA LEU A 314 1.06 13.52 -3.30
C LEU A 314 -0.31 13.11 -2.72
N ALA A 315 -1.04 14.14 -2.31
CA ALA A 315 -2.34 14.09 -1.66
C ALA A 315 -3.38 14.74 -2.56
N THR A 316 -4.63 14.30 -2.48
CA THR A 316 -5.74 14.83 -3.29
C THR A 316 -6.76 15.53 -2.40
N ASP A 317 -7.39 16.59 -2.92
CA ASP A 317 -8.35 17.36 -2.11
C ASP A 317 -9.69 16.64 -1.88
N ILE A 318 -9.87 15.47 -2.52
CA ILE A 318 -11.02 14.60 -2.32
C ILE A 318 -10.61 13.47 -1.39
N GLY A 319 -10.51 13.80 -0.11
CA GLY A 319 -10.51 12.77 0.90
C GLY A 319 -11.78 11.92 0.76
N LEU A 320 -11.64 10.60 0.74
CA LEU A 320 -12.77 9.69 0.74
C LEU A 320 -13.11 9.34 2.19
N HIS A 321 -14.38 9.48 2.56
CA HIS A 321 -14.83 8.91 3.82
C HIS A 321 -14.73 7.39 3.75
N MET A 322 -14.19 6.78 4.81
CA MET A 322 -14.13 5.33 4.95
C MET A 322 -15.52 4.70 4.79
N GLY A 323 -16.57 5.40 5.23
CA GLY A 323 -17.94 4.94 5.04
C GLY A 323 -18.35 4.78 3.57
N ASP A 324 -17.91 5.68 2.70
CA ASP A 324 -18.21 5.61 1.26
C ASP A 324 -17.49 4.42 0.60
N ILE A 325 -16.21 4.24 0.91
CA ILE A 325 -15.41 3.09 0.43
C ILE A 325 -16.08 1.77 0.80
N MET A 326 -16.54 1.65 2.04
CA MET A 326 -17.17 0.43 2.53
C MET A 326 -18.56 0.20 1.94
N LYS A 327 -19.37 1.27 1.82
CA LYS A 327 -20.70 1.21 1.20
C LYS A 327 -20.61 0.79 -0.27
N PHE A 328 -19.76 1.46 -1.06
CA PHE A 328 -19.62 1.15 -2.49
C PHE A 328 -18.96 -0.21 -2.72
N GLY A 329 -17.94 -0.57 -1.93
CA GLY A 329 -17.34 -1.91 -1.98
C GLY A 329 -18.36 -3.02 -1.73
N LYS A 330 -19.27 -2.82 -0.77
CA LYS A 330 -20.37 -3.77 -0.50
C LYS A 330 -21.37 -3.85 -1.65
N GLU A 331 -21.80 -2.72 -2.21
CA GLU A 331 -22.69 -2.68 -3.38
C GLU A 331 -22.09 -3.46 -4.56
N LEU A 332 -20.79 -3.28 -4.80
CA LEU A 332 -20.08 -3.96 -5.86
C LEU A 332 -19.96 -5.47 -5.60
N LEU A 333 -19.59 -5.89 -4.39
CA LEU A 333 -19.52 -7.31 -4.02
C LEU A 333 -20.88 -8.01 -4.08
N ALA A 334 -21.97 -7.30 -3.84
CA ALA A 334 -23.32 -7.83 -3.99
C ALA A 334 -23.69 -8.07 -5.47
N ARG A 335 -23.26 -7.18 -6.37
CA ARG A 335 -23.51 -7.30 -7.82
C ARG A 335 -22.57 -8.29 -8.50
N LYS A 336 -21.32 -8.32 -8.07
CA LYS A 336 -20.24 -9.14 -8.63
C LYS A 336 -19.48 -9.80 -7.47
N PRO A 337 -19.97 -10.91 -6.90
CA PRO A 337 -19.24 -11.63 -5.88
C PRO A 337 -17.98 -12.29 -6.46
N LEU A 338 -16.93 -12.48 -5.65
CA LEU A 338 -15.74 -13.22 -6.08
C LEU A 338 -16.10 -14.70 -6.30
N VAL A 339 -15.76 -15.31 -7.43
CA VAL A 339 -15.96 -16.75 -7.66
C VAL A 339 -15.28 -17.60 -6.58
N SER A 340 -14.12 -17.12 -6.17
CA SER A 340 -13.22 -17.81 -5.26
C SER A 340 -13.45 -17.49 -3.77
N TYR A 341 -14.58 -16.88 -3.35
CA TYR A 341 -14.84 -16.64 -1.92
C TYR A 341 -14.89 -17.95 -1.10
N LEU A 342 -14.44 -17.88 0.15
CA LEU A 342 -14.45 -18.99 1.11
C LEU A 342 -15.75 -19.01 1.91
N TRP A 343 -16.27 -17.82 2.20
CA TRP A 343 -17.54 -17.61 2.88
C TRP A 343 -18.30 -16.48 2.20
N PRO A 344 -19.65 -16.47 2.20
CA PRO A 344 -20.41 -15.35 1.69
C PRO A 344 -19.96 -14.03 2.31
N PRO A 345 -19.71 -12.98 1.50
CA PRO A 345 -19.35 -11.66 1.99
C PRO A 345 -20.35 -11.18 3.05
N PRO A 346 -19.88 -10.62 4.17
CA PRO A 346 -20.76 -10.15 5.23
C PRO A 346 -21.66 -9.04 4.73
N LYS A 347 -22.95 -9.07 5.11
CA LYS A 347 -23.87 -7.94 4.85
C LYS A 347 -23.46 -6.70 5.62
N GLU A 348 -22.90 -6.87 6.80
CA GLU A 348 -22.41 -5.78 7.66
C GLU A 348 -21.12 -6.26 8.31
N CYS A 349 -20.10 -5.41 8.30
CA CYS A 349 -18.79 -5.74 8.84
C CYS A 349 -18.01 -4.55 9.39
N TYR A 350 -18.61 -3.36 9.47
CA TYR A 350 -17.96 -2.19 10.04
C TYR A 350 -18.66 -1.74 11.32
N TYR A 351 -17.86 -1.45 12.35
CA TYR A 351 -18.37 -1.09 13.66
C TYR A 351 -17.56 0.06 14.24
N ARG A 352 -18.23 1.11 14.72
CA ARG A 352 -17.62 2.27 15.38
C ARG A 352 -17.17 1.96 16.81
N HIS A 353 -18.03 1.27 17.56
CA HIS A 353 -17.80 0.97 18.97
C HIS A 353 -16.96 -0.30 19.16
N PHE A 354 -15.93 -0.21 20.01
CA PHE A 354 -14.97 -1.29 20.25
C PHE A 354 -15.64 -2.59 20.71
N TYR A 355 -16.57 -2.52 21.67
CA TYR A 355 -17.24 -3.71 22.20
C TYR A 355 -18.10 -4.41 21.14
N VAL A 356 -18.77 -3.63 20.28
CA VAL A 356 -19.59 -4.17 19.18
C VAL A 356 -18.68 -4.84 18.14
N TYR A 357 -17.60 -4.15 17.72
CA TYR A 357 -16.57 -4.71 16.86
C TYR A 357 -16.06 -6.05 17.41
N TYR A 358 -15.68 -6.08 18.68
CA TYR A 358 -15.03 -7.23 19.30
C TYR A 358 -15.99 -8.40 19.48
N PHE A 359 -17.25 -8.12 19.83
CA PHE A 359 -18.32 -9.12 19.87
C PHE A 359 -18.51 -9.80 18.51
N PHE A 360 -18.68 -9.02 17.44
CA PHE A 360 -18.79 -9.57 16.09
C PHE A 360 -17.48 -10.18 15.58
N TYR A 361 -16.34 -9.73 16.09
CA TYR A 361 -15.05 -10.34 15.78
C TYR A 361 -14.97 -11.77 16.33
N ILE A 362 -15.38 -11.99 17.59
CA ILE A 362 -15.45 -13.33 18.18
C ILE A 362 -16.43 -14.22 17.40
N LEU A 363 -17.65 -13.73 17.17
CA LEU A 363 -18.69 -14.51 16.49
C LEU A 363 -18.39 -14.79 15.01
N GLY A 364 -17.78 -13.83 14.31
CA GLY A 364 -17.56 -13.88 12.87
C GLY A 364 -16.21 -14.49 12.46
N HIS A 365 -15.18 -14.40 13.31
CA HIS A 365 -13.85 -14.88 12.96
C HIS A 365 -13.40 -16.03 13.85
N ILE A 366 -13.44 -15.85 15.17
CA ILE A 366 -12.84 -16.77 16.14
C ILE A 366 -13.63 -18.08 16.24
N LEU A 367 -14.92 -18.01 16.59
CA LEU A 367 -15.74 -19.22 16.76
C LEU A 367 -15.84 -20.04 15.46
N PRO A 368 -16.09 -19.44 14.27
CA PRO A 368 -16.11 -20.21 13.03
C PRO A 368 -14.76 -20.84 12.70
N ALA A 369 -13.64 -20.15 12.96
CA ALA A 369 -12.32 -20.69 12.72
C ALA A 369 -12.03 -21.91 13.61
N ILE A 370 -12.32 -21.84 14.91
CA ILE A 370 -12.16 -22.97 15.83
C ILE A 370 -13.04 -24.15 15.39
N PHE A 371 -14.32 -23.88 15.08
CA PHE A 371 -15.26 -24.91 14.67
C PHE A 371 -14.80 -25.64 13.41
N VAL A 372 -14.49 -24.91 12.34
CA VAL A 372 -14.05 -25.50 11.07
C VAL A 372 -12.69 -26.19 11.21
N ASP A 373 -11.72 -25.60 11.90
CA ASP A 373 -10.42 -26.25 12.10
C ASP A 373 -10.57 -27.54 12.94
N THR A 374 -11.48 -27.57 13.92
CA THR A 374 -11.80 -28.80 14.67
C THR A 374 -12.37 -29.87 13.74
N LEU A 375 -13.32 -29.53 12.87
CA LEU A 375 -13.84 -30.47 11.87
C LEU A 375 -12.77 -30.96 10.89
N LEU A 376 -11.86 -30.09 10.47
CA LEU A 376 -10.72 -30.46 9.62
C LEU A 376 -9.81 -31.45 10.34
N ILE A 377 -9.46 -31.20 11.60
CA ILE A 377 -8.64 -32.11 12.42
C ILE A 377 -9.33 -33.46 12.57
N LEU A 378 -10.62 -33.50 12.91
CA LEU A 378 -11.40 -34.74 13.01
C LEU A 378 -11.45 -35.49 11.66
N SER A 379 -11.44 -34.76 10.55
CA SER A 379 -11.37 -35.31 9.18
C SER A 379 -9.94 -35.62 8.71
N ARG A 380 -8.93 -35.58 9.60
CA ARG A 380 -7.49 -35.77 9.30
C ARG A 380 -6.94 -34.80 8.25
N ARG A 381 -7.50 -33.59 8.17
CA ARG A 381 -7.04 -32.48 7.32
C ARG A 381 -6.31 -31.44 8.16
N LYS A 382 -5.41 -30.70 7.51
CA LYS A 382 -4.62 -29.66 8.20
C LYS A 382 -5.51 -28.46 8.55
N PRO A 383 -5.54 -28.00 9.81
CA PRO A 383 -6.26 -26.79 10.20
C PRO A 383 -5.60 -25.55 9.57
N MET A 384 -6.40 -24.58 9.15
CA MET A 384 -5.92 -23.41 8.40
C MET A 384 -6.57 -22.09 8.81
N LEU A 385 -7.83 -22.09 9.24
CA LEU A 385 -8.58 -20.86 9.47
C LEU A 385 -8.09 -20.11 10.71
N TRP A 386 -7.71 -20.80 11.79
CA TRP A 386 -7.16 -20.14 12.97
C TRP A 386 -5.91 -19.33 12.66
N LYS A 387 -4.97 -19.95 11.91
CA LYS A 387 -3.72 -19.29 11.47
C LYS A 387 -4.01 -18.10 10.56
N LEU A 388 -4.99 -18.23 9.67
CA LEU A 388 -5.43 -17.14 8.80
C LEU A 388 -6.03 -15.98 9.61
N GLN A 389 -6.92 -16.28 10.55
CA GLN A 389 -7.58 -15.26 11.37
C GLN A 389 -6.61 -14.51 12.29
N ARG A 390 -5.58 -15.19 12.81
CA ARG A 390 -4.48 -14.54 13.53
C ARG A 390 -3.74 -13.53 12.64
N LYS A 391 -3.42 -13.90 11.39
CA LYS A 391 -2.77 -12.98 10.43
C LYS A 391 -3.66 -11.78 10.11
N ILE A 392 -4.95 -12.01 9.89
CA ILE A 392 -5.95 -10.95 9.64
C ILE A 392 -6.01 -9.99 10.83
N TYR A 393 -6.07 -10.49 12.06
CA TYR A 393 -6.11 -9.64 13.26
C TYR A 393 -4.88 -8.74 13.37
N ILE A 394 -3.69 -9.32 13.17
CA ILE A 394 -2.43 -8.57 13.21
C ILE A 394 -2.42 -7.50 12.11
N ALA A 395 -2.75 -7.85 10.87
CA ALA A 395 -2.83 -6.88 9.76
C ALA A 395 -3.84 -5.75 10.05
N GLN A 396 -5.03 -6.07 10.56
CA GLN A 396 -6.02 -5.07 10.95
C GLN A 396 -5.47 -4.15 12.05
N SER A 397 -4.75 -4.68 13.04
CA SER A 397 -4.21 -3.87 14.15
C SER A 397 -3.24 -2.78 13.69
N PHE A 398 -2.41 -3.05 12.67
CA PHE A 398 -1.52 -2.04 12.07
C PHE A 398 -2.25 -1.02 11.19
N LEU A 399 -3.41 -1.39 10.62
CA LEU A 399 -4.23 -0.49 9.82
C LEU A 399 -5.16 0.39 10.68
N ARG A 400 -5.44 0.00 11.94
CA ARG A 400 -6.38 0.71 12.84
C ARG A 400 -6.09 2.21 12.96
N PRO A 401 -4.84 2.69 13.11
CA PRO A 401 -4.57 4.12 13.18
C PRO A 401 -5.06 4.87 11.94
N PHE A 402 -4.91 4.26 10.75
CA PHE A 402 -5.32 4.84 9.47
C PHE A 402 -6.83 4.77 9.21
N MET A 403 -7.53 3.84 9.87
CA MET A 403 -8.99 3.71 9.80
C MET A 403 -9.75 4.57 10.83
N LYS A 404 -9.03 5.26 11.73
CA LYS A 404 -9.63 6.02 12.84
C LYS A 404 -9.27 7.49 12.87
N ASN A 405 -8.14 7.86 12.30
CA ASN A 405 -7.65 9.24 12.28
C ASN A 405 -7.71 9.78 10.86
N SER A 406 -7.95 11.08 10.75
CA SER A 406 -7.87 11.82 9.50
C SER A 406 -6.69 12.77 9.58
N TRP A 407 -5.97 12.86 8.46
CA TRP A 407 -4.84 13.77 8.30
C TRP A 407 -5.16 14.77 7.20
N THR A 408 -4.69 15.99 7.40
CA THR A 408 -4.69 17.02 6.36
C THR A 408 -3.27 17.14 5.82
N PHE A 409 -3.09 16.73 4.58
CA PHE A 409 -1.83 16.88 3.86
C PHE A 409 -1.88 18.18 3.06
N LYS A 410 -1.03 19.13 3.42
CA LYS A 410 -0.80 20.34 2.60
C LYS A 410 0.04 19.93 1.39
N ASN A 411 -0.35 20.34 0.19
CA ASN A 411 0.14 19.83 -1.09
C ASN A 411 0.41 20.96 -2.11
N GLU A 412 0.72 22.18 -1.64
CA GLU A 412 0.92 23.36 -2.47
C GLU A 412 2.05 23.16 -3.51
N ASN A 413 3.20 22.59 -3.12
CA ASN A 413 4.29 22.26 -4.02
C ASN A 413 3.87 21.21 -5.06
N TYR A 414 3.04 20.24 -4.68
CA TYR A 414 2.51 19.24 -5.62
C TYR A 414 1.55 19.86 -6.64
N GLU A 415 0.69 20.78 -6.21
CA GLU A 415 -0.17 21.55 -7.10
C GLU A 415 0.62 22.45 -8.05
N GLU A 416 1.68 23.10 -7.57
CA GLU A 416 2.60 23.85 -8.41
C GLU A 416 3.34 22.95 -9.40
N LEU A 417 3.74 21.74 -8.99
CA LEU A 417 4.39 20.76 -9.86
C LEU A 417 3.47 20.37 -11.02
N ARG A 418 2.19 20.12 -10.73
CA ARG A 418 1.18 19.81 -11.74
C ARG A 418 0.97 20.96 -12.73
N LYS A 419 0.98 22.20 -12.26
CA LYS A 419 0.82 23.40 -13.10
C LYS A 419 2.04 23.72 -13.96
N SER A 420 3.21 23.18 -13.63
CA SER A 420 4.44 23.41 -14.41
C SER A 420 4.60 22.54 -15.65
N ILE A 421 3.70 21.59 -15.88
CA ILE A 421 3.75 20.72 -17.05
C ILE A 421 3.49 21.57 -18.31
N LEU A 422 4.36 21.44 -19.31
CA LEU A 422 4.19 22.17 -20.57
C LEU A 422 2.93 21.69 -21.32
N PRO A 423 2.27 22.56 -22.11
CA PRO A 423 1.09 22.17 -22.89
C PRO A 423 1.31 20.95 -23.79
N GLU A 424 2.48 20.85 -24.41
CA GLU A 424 2.87 19.72 -25.27
C GLU A 424 3.02 18.38 -24.52
N ASP A 425 3.41 18.42 -23.25
CA ASP A 425 3.58 17.25 -22.39
C ASP A 425 2.28 16.81 -21.70
N SER A 426 1.27 17.67 -21.70
CA SER A 426 0.05 17.50 -20.90
C SER A 426 -0.69 16.20 -21.23
N ASN A 427 -0.74 15.77 -22.49
CA ASN A 427 -1.40 14.52 -22.87
C ASN A 427 -0.78 13.28 -22.21
N GLN A 428 0.54 13.31 -21.97
CA GLN A 428 1.25 12.15 -21.41
C GLN A 428 1.47 12.26 -19.91
N PHE A 429 1.65 13.47 -19.39
CA PHE A 429 2.10 13.69 -18.02
C PHE A 429 1.07 14.34 -17.10
N SER A 430 -0.13 14.67 -17.60
CA SER A 430 -1.20 15.17 -16.72
C SER A 430 -1.44 14.23 -15.55
N ILE A 431 -1.37 14.83 -14.36
CA ILE A 431 -1.68 14.20 -13.08
C ILE A 431 -3.17 14.41 -12.82
N MET A 432 -3.85 13.34 -12.42
CA MET A 432 -5.25 13.43 -12.10
C MET A 432 -5.46 14.31 -10.86
N TYR A 433 -6.32 15.31 -10.99
CA TYR A 433 -6.74 16.16 -9.88
C TYR A 433 -8.26 16.24 -9.89
N PHE A 434 -8.86 15.78 -8.79
CA PHE A 434 -10.29 15.89 -8.60
C PHE A 434 -10.59 17.23 -7.91
N GLY A 435 -10.97 18.25 -8.67
CA GLY A 435 -11.46 19.49 -8.06
C GLY A 435 -12.69 19.25 -7.17
N SER A 436 -13.01 20.21 -6.31
CA SER A 436 -14.07 20.12 -5.28
C SER A 436 -15.49 19.77 -5.76
N ASN A 437 -15.78 19.87 -7.07
CA ASN A 437 -17.14 19.96 -7.59
C ASN A 437 -17.73 18.65 -8.20
N ASN A 438 -16.99 17.53 -8.26
CA ASN A 438 -17.46 16.30 -8.93
C ASN A 438 -17.27 15.00 -8.12
N SER A 439 -17.26 15.09 -6.79
CA SER A 439 -16.72 14.05 -5.90
C SER A 439 -17.41 12.68 -6.01
N THR A 440 -18.72 12.56 -5.83
CA THR A 440 -19.32 11.23 -5.57
C THR A 440 -19.33 10.26 -6.77
N LYS A 441 -19.64 10.73 -7.98
CA LYS A 441 -19.68 9.86 -9.17
C LYS A 441 -18.29 9.34 -9.51
N ILE A 442 -17.31 10.24 -9.47
CA ILE A 442 -15.92 9.94 -9.77
C ILE A 442 -15.32 9.01 -8.70
N ILE A 443 -15.60 9.27 -7.42
CA ILE A 443 -15.24 8.36 -6.31
C ILE A 443 -15.75 6.94 -6.58
N ARG A 444 -17.02 6.80 -6.97
CA ARG A 444 -17.62 5.50 -7.29
C ARG A 444 -16.87 4.82 -8.44
N GLU A 445 -16.62 5.53 -9.52
CA GLU A 445 -15.88 5.01 -10.67
C GLU A 445 -14.47 4.53 -10.28
N CYS A 446 -13.77 5.30 -9.47
CA CYS A 446 -12.43 4.96 -9.00
C CYS A 446 -12.42 3.72 -8.10
N LEU A 447 -13.42 3.58 -7.23
CA LEU A 447 -13.58 2.40 -6.38
C LEU A 447 -13.99 1.15 -7.16
N GLU A 448 -14.86 1.30 -8.17
CA GLU A 448 -15.22 0.22 -9.08
C GLU A 448 -14.00 -0.26 -9.85
N LEU A 449 -13.22 0.68 -10.40
CA LEU A 449 -11.98 0.40 -11.10
C LEU A 449 -10.97 -0.34 -10.21
N TYR A 450 -10.79 0.14 -8.97
CA TYR A 450 -9.88 -0.49 -8.01
C TYR A 450 -10.28 -1.93 -7.67
N CYS A 451 -11.58 -2.16 -7.43
CA CYS A 451 -12.08 -3.48 -7.09
C CYS A 451 -12.04 -4.47 -8.28
N GLU A 452 -12.35 -4.02 -9.48
CA GLU A 452 -12.17 -4.83 -10.71
C GLU A 452 -10.69 -5.13 -10.96
N GLY A 453 -9.82 -4.15 -10.69
CA GLY A 453 -8.38 -4.34 -10.67
C GLY A 453 -7.95 -5.47 -9.73
N ILE A 454 -8.43 -5.44 -8.47
CA ILE A 454 -8.13 -6.48 -7.48
C ILE A 454 -8.55 -7.85 -8.03
N ARG A 455 -9.78 -7.95 -8.56
CA ARG A 455 -10.31 -9.19 -9.15
C ARG A 455 -9.42 -9.70 -10.28
N THR A 456 -9.02 -8.82 -11.18
CA THR A 456 -8.34 -9.17 -12.44
C THR A 456 -6.86 -9.47 -12.23
N TYR A 457 -6.13 -8.57 -11.57
CA TYR A 457 -4.66 -8.63 -11.52
C TYR A 457 -4.12 -9.35 -10.29
N LEU A 458 -4.80 -9.23 -9.14
CA LEU A 458 -4.33 -9.85 -7.89
C LEU A 458 -4.95 -11.23 -7.67
N VAL A 459 -6.27 -11.34 -7.81
CA VAL A 459 -7.01 -12.58 -7.53
C VAL A 459 -7.01 -13.50 -8.74
N LYS A 460 -6.98 -12.93 -9.96
CA LYS A 460 -7.18 -13.67 -11.22
C LYS A 460 -8.46 -14.50 -11.17
N ASP A 461 -9.53 -13.87 -10.69
CA ASP A 461 -10.81 -14.54 -10.44
C ASP A 461 -11.44 -14.95 -11.78
N PRO A 462 -11.81 -16.24 -11.95
CA PRO A 462 -12.39 -16.71 -13.20
C PRO A 462 -13.81 -16.17 -13.42
N PRO A 463 -14.39 -16.34 -14.62
CA PRO A 463 -15.78 -15.99 -14.87
C PRO A 463 -16.75 -16.73 -13.94
N PHE A 464 -17.82 -16.06 -13.55
CA PHE A 464 -18.83 -16.61 -12.65
C PHE A 464 -19.70 -17.65 -13.37
N THR A 465 -19.87 -18.83 -12.76
CA THR A 465 -20.65 -19.95 -13.33
C THR A 465 -21.89 -20.26 -12.49
N GLU A 466 -22.88 -20.97 -13.06
CA GLU A 466 -24.06 -21.44 -12.31
C GLU A 466 -23.71 -22.31 -11.09
N ALA A 467 -22.63 -23.09 -11.18
CA ALA A 467 -22.15 -23.88 -10.06
C ALA A 467 -21.73 -23.00 -8.87
N ASN A 468 -21.25 -21.78 -9.14
CA ASN A 468 -20.91 -20.81 -8.11
C ASN A 468 -22.15 -20.24 -7.41
N VAL A 469 -23.26 -20.03 -8.13
CA VAL A 469 -24.57 -19.67 -7.54
C VAL A 469 -24.99 -20.75 -6.54
N LYS A 470 -25.04 -22.01 -6.96
CA LYS A 470 -25.44 -23.13 -6.09
C LYS A 470 -24.51 -23.31 -4.89
N LYS A 471 -23.21 -23.02 -5.04
CA LYS A 471 -22.27 -22.99 -3.91
C LYS A 471 -22.59 -21.83 -2.95
N GLN A 472 -22.93 -20.66 -3.48
CA GLN A 472 -23.30 -19.48 -2.69
C GLN A 472 -24.52 -19.75 -1.83
N ASP A 473 -25.59 -20.27 -2.44
CA ASP A 473 -26.85 -20.53 -1.75
C ASP A 473 -26.68 -21.55 -0.63
N ARG A 474 -25.89 -22.61 -0.87
CA ARG A 474 -25.54 -23.60 0.16
C ARG A 474 -24.79 -22.97 1.33
N LEU A 475 -23.79 -22.14 1.05
CA LEU A 475 -23.01 -21.49 2.12
C LEU A 475 -23.84 -20.45 2.88
N LEU A 476 -24.73 -19.73 2.20
CA LEU A 476 -25.69 -18.81 2.83
C LEU A 476 -26.68 -19.56 3.73
N LEU A 477 -27.15 -20.74 3.30
CA LEU A 477 -28.00 -21.60 4.12
C LEU A 477 -27.25 -22.09 5.36
N ILE A 478 -26.02 -22.58 5.20
CA ILE A 478 -25.15 -22.99 6.32
C ILE A 478 -24.94 -21.82 7.30
N GLU A 479 -24.67 -20.62 6.79
CA GLU A 479 -24.52 -19.43 7.65
C GLU A 479 -25.80 -19.12 8.43
N LYS A 480 -26.97 -19.18 7.79
CA LYS A 480 -28.26 -18.97 8.46
C LYS A 480 -28.50 -20.02 9.54
N LEU A 481 -28.29 -21.29 9.24
CA LEU A 481 -28.43 -22.40 10.19
C LEU A 481 -27.48 -22.24 11.38
N PHE A 482 -26.21 -21.92 11.12
CA PHE A 482 -25.22 -21.68 12.18
C PHE A 482 -25.61 -20.50 13.09
N LYS A 483 -26.09 -19.39 12.51
CA LYS A 483 -26.58 -18.23 13.28
C LYS A 483 -27.81 -18.57 14.11
N MET A 484 -28.75 -19.35 13.57
CA MET A 484 -29.93 -19.81 14.32
C MET A 484 -29.54 -20.74 15.46
N LEU A 485 -28.59 -21.66 15.24
CA LEU A 485 -28.06 -22.53 16.29
C LEU A 485 -27.41 -21.70 17.41
N LEU A 486 -26.57 -20.72 17.06
CA LEU A 486 -25.86 -19.89 18.04
C LEU A 486 -26.85 -19.02 18.84
N LEU A 487 -27.86 -18.44 18.18
CA LEU A 487 -28.94 -17.72 18.85
C LEU A 487 -29.73 -18.65 19.79
N GLY A 488 -30.07 -19.86 19.33
CA GLY A 488 -30.77 -20.87 20.14
C GLY A 488 -29.98 -21.26 21.39
N LEU A 489 -28.66 -21.44 21.28
CA LEU A 489 -27.77 -21.73 22.41
C LEU A 489 -27.71 -20.57 23.41
N VAL A 490 -27.67 -19.33 22.93
CA VAL A 490 -27.70 -18.13 23.80
C VAL A 490 -29.04 -18.04 24.54
N ILE A 491 -30.15 -18.21 23.82
CA ILE A 491 -31.50 -18.22 24.40
C ILE A 491 -31.61 -19.32 25.47
N TYR A 492 -31.19 -20.55 25.15
CA TYR A 492 -31.18 -21.67 26.08
C TYR A 492 -30.35 -21.37 27.34
N TYR A 493 -29.13 -20.84 27.16
CA TYR A 493 -28.27 -20.49 28.29
C TYR A 493 -28.87 -19.41 29.18
N VAL A 494 -29.49 -18.37 28.60
CA VAL A 494 -30.21 -17.33 29.34
C VAL A 494 -31.36 -17.95 30.12
N PHE A 495 -32.21 -18.77 29.50
CA PHE A 495 -33.32 -19.46 30.19
C PHE A 495 -32.84 -20.34 31.34
N TYR A 496 -31.75 -21.10 31.13
CA TYR A 496 -31.14 -21.96 32.14
C TYR A 496 -30.58 -21.14 33.32
N LYS A 497 -29.80 -20.08 33.05
CA LYS A 497 -29.14 -19.27 34.09
C LYS A 497 -30.10 -18.37 34.86
N THR A 498 -31.08 -17.77 34.19
CA THR A 498 -32.03 -16.85 34.82
C THR A 498 -33.15 -17.58 35.56
N ARG A 499 -33.21 -18.92 35.48
CA ARG A 499 -34.30 -19.71 36.07
C ARG A 499 -35.68 -19.18 35.62
N LEU A 500 -35.75 -18.53 34.46
CA LEU A 500 -36.96 -17.86 33.96
C LEU A 500 -38.13 -18.85 33.83
N VAL A 501 -37.83 -20.09 33.42
CA VAL A 501 -38.82 -21.17 33.36
C VAL A 501 -39.34 -21.55 34.76
N SER A 502 -38.47 -21.68 35.76
CA SER A 502 -38.90 -21.93 37.15
C SER A 502 -39.63 -20.73 37.79
N SER A 503 -39.26 -19.49 37.44
CA SER A 503 -39.95 -18.30 37.92
C SER A 503 -41.31 -18.09 37.26
N LEU A 504 -41.45 -18.42 35.96
CA LEU A 504 -42.70 -18.33 35.23
C LEU A 504 -43.64 -19.48 35.58
N SER A 505 -43.14 -20.71 35.70
CA SER A 505 -43.93 -21.86 36.18
C SER A 505 -44.40 -21.69 37.63
N GLY A 506 -43.53 -21.16 38.51
CA GLY A 506 -43.93 -20.81 39.88
C GLY A 506 -45.06 -19.78 39.93
N LYS A 507 -44.95 -18.70 39.14
CA LYS A 507 -46.02 -17.67 39.04
C LYS A 507 -47.30 -18.20 38.39
N PHE A 508 -47.20 -19.09 37.40
CA PHE A 508 -48.35 -19.74 36.77
C PHE A 508 -49.07 -20.67 37.75
N ASN A 509 -48.34 -21.52 38.49
CA ASN A 509 -48.95 -22.38 39.52
C ASN A 509 -49.64 -21.55 40.60
N THR A 510 -49.00 -20.47 41.07
CA THR A 510 -49.62 -19.58 42.08
C THR A 510 -50.89 -18.88 41.55
N TYR A 511 -50.94 -18.59 40.25
CA TYR A 511 -52.12 -17.99 39.60
C TYR A 511 -53.25 -19.01 39.41
N TYR A 512 -52.93 -20.26 39.05
CA TYR A 512 -53.91 -21.35 38.92
C TYR A 512 -54.47 -21.81 40.29
N GLU A 513 -53.64 -21.86 41.33
CA GLU A 513 -54.09 -22.09 42.72
C GLU A 513 -55.07 -20.99 43.17
N ARG A 514 -54.83 -19.72 42.80
CA ARG A 514 -55.77 -18.62 43.09
C ARG A 514 -57.08 -18.67 42.30
N LEU A 515 -57.11 -19.42 41.19
CA LEU A 515 -58.30 -19.60 40.36
C LEU A 515 -59.07 -20.91 40.66
N ASN A 516 -58.61 -21.75 41.60
CA ASN A 516 -59.20 -23.07 41.92
C ASN A 516 -59.35 -24.00 40.70
N ILE A 517 -58.38 -24.01 39.78
CA ILE A 517 -58.43 -24.87 38.57
C ILE A 517 -57.53 -26.12 38.71
N ILE A 518 -56.86 -26.30 39.85
CA ILE A 518 -56.12 -27.54 40.19
C ILE A 518 -56.49 -27.95 41.62
#